data_AF-A0A8T9BRN0-F1
#
_entry.id   AF-A0A8T9BRN0-F1
#
_cell.length_a   1.000
_cell.length_b   1.000
_cell.length_c   1.000
_cell.angle_alpha   90.00
_cell.angle_beta   90.00
_cell.angle_gamma   90.00
#
_symmetry.space_group_name_H-M   'P 1'
#
loop_
_entity.id
_entity.type
_entity.pdbx_description
1 polymer ?
#
loop_
_entity_poly.entity_id
_entity_poly.type
_entity_poly.pdbx_seq_one_letter_code
_entity_poly.pdbx_strand_id
1 'polypeptide(L)'
;MSSGRHGQGHGKRTHHSSSSRGSRRGTQLIDSLNTHRINTLTELRRIERVAADCTEEEDQLAFQGPMTSAWTYYVTSHQMLNELRNLTRNYPFSRDALDDAKWRVSSDPESNRSWNYAWLVLIKLKDDQMIDSYATAESAKPEMWGGRIPEPEEAQQLADCLAWEWHEALEQMLRHWENPPTTTGF
;
A
#
# COMPACT_ATOMS: atom_id res chain seq x y z
N MET A 1 33.78 -38.72 -62.62
CA MET A 1 32.31 -38.86 -62.60
C MET A 1 31.90 -38.53 -61.16
N SER A 2 31.41 -37.32 -60.87
CA SER A 2 29.97 -36.99 -60.70
C SER A 2 29.37 -37.67 -59.46
N SER A 3 28.70 -37.06 -58.45
CA SER A 3 28.25 -35.69 -58.12
C SER A 3 27.93 -35.61 -56.60
N GLY A 4 27.61 -34.49 -55.91
CA GLY A 4 27.61 -33.07 -56.28
C GLY A 4 26.64 -32.17 -55.46
N ARG A 5 27.13 -31.54 -54.36
CA ARG A 5 26.58 -30.39 -53.58
C ARG A 5 25.30 -30.52 -52.68
N HIS A 6 25.45 -29.96 -51.46
CA HIS A 6 24.58 -29.08 -50.64
C HIS A 6 23.14 -29.42 -50.18
N GLY A 7 22.83 -28.95 -48.94
CA GLY A 7 21.49 -28.76 -48.34
C GLY A 7 21.45 -29.26 -46.89
N GLN A 8 21.85 -28.52 -45.84
CA GLN A 8 21.28 -27.28 -45.26
C GLN A 8 19.86 -27.45 -44.69
N GLY A 9 19.70 -27.31 -43.37
CA GLY A 9 18.43 -27.52 -42.67
C GLY A 9 18.50 -27.35 -41.14
N HIS A 10 18.85 -26.15 -40.66
CA HIS A 10 18.85 -25.84 -39.21
C HIS A 10 17.41 -25.80 -38.66
N GLY A 11 17.11 -26.65 -37.69
CA GLY A 11 15.83 -26.70 -36.97
C GLY A 11 15.92 -26.33 -35.49
N LYS A 12 16.60 -25.23 -35.12
CA LYS A 12 16.58 -24.74 -33.73
C LYS A 12 15.19 -24.17 -33.41
N ARG A 13 14.38 -24.93 -32.68
CA ARG A 13 13.09 -24.47 -32.12
C ARG A 13 13.34 -23.45 -31.01
N THR A 14 13.26 -22.16 -31.33
CA THR A 14 13.37 -21.06 -30.36
C THR A 14 12.05 -20.85 -29.62
N HIS A 15 11.92 -21.44 -28.43
CA HIS A 15 10.83 -21.14 -27.49
C HIS A 15 11.07 -19.79 -26.79
N HIS A 16 10.88 -18.67 -27.50
CA HIS A 16 11.15 -17.30 -26.99
C HIS A 16 9.96 -16.33 -27.14
N SER A 17 8.72 -16.83 -27.18
CA SER A 17 7.51 -16.00 -27.35
C SER A 17 6.80 -15.60 -26.05
N SER A 18 7.20 -16.16 -24.90
CA SER A 18 6.63 -15.85 -23.58
C SER A 18 7.25 -14.59 -22.93
N SER A 19 8.58 -14.50 -22.84
CA SER A 19 9.29 -13.40 -22.18
C SER A 19 8.95 -12.02 -22.78
N SER A 20 8.87 -11.93 -24.12
CA SER A 20 8.47 -10.71 -24.83
C SER A 20 7.09 -10.18 -24.43
N ARG A 21 6.15 -11.05 -24.03
CA ARG A 21 4.82 -10.66 -23.56
C ARG A 21 4.79 -10.31 -22.07
N GLY A 22 5.62 -10.97 -21.24
CA GLY A 22 5.82 -10.60 -19.83
C GLY A 22 6.43 -9.20 -19.69
N SER A 23 7.59 -8.99 -20.30
CA SER A 23 8.33 -7.71 -20.26
C SER A 23 7.51 -6.51 -20.78
N ARG A 24 6.71 -6.68 -21.84
CA ARG A 24 5.77 -5.64 -22.33
C ARG A 24 4.63 -5.32 -21.35
N ARG A 25 4.23 -6.27 -20.50
CA ARG A 25 3.23 -6.04 -19.47
C ARG A 25 3.85 -5.37 -18.24
N GLY A 26 5.04 -5.80 -17.83
CA GLY A 26 5.80 -5.19 -16.74
C GLY A 26 6.08 -3.70 -17.00
N THR A 27 6.60 -3.36 -18.18
CA THR A 27 6.84 -1.97 -18.59
C THR A 27 5.59 -1.08 -18.58
N GLN A 28 4.41 -1.60 -18.94
CA GLN A 28 3.14 -0.85 -18.85
C GLN A 28 2.70 -0.61 -17.40
N LEU A 29 2.93 -1.58 -16.50
CA LEU A 29 2.65 -1.41 -15.07
C LEU A 29 3.61 -0.41 -14.43
N ILE A 30 4.90 -0.46 -14.79
CA ILE A 30 5.92 0.51 -14.35
C ILE A 30 5.57 1.94 -14.80
N ASP A 31 5.14 2.16 -16.05
CA ASP A 31 4.64 3.47 -16.50
C ASP A 31 3.42 3.93 -15.68
N SER A 32 2.50 3.01 -15.37
CA SER A 32 1.28 3.32 -14.60
C SER A 32 1.56 3.68 -13.14
N LEU A 33 2.58 3.07 -12.53
CA LEU A 33 3.09 3.41 -11.19
C LEU A 33 3.77 4.79 -11.19
N ASN A 34 4.69 5.01 -12.13
CA ASN A 34 5.47 6.25 -12.25
C ASN A 34 4.60 7.48 -12.60
N THR A 35 3.51 7.27 -13.34
CA THR A 35 2.53 8.32 -13.66
C THR A 35 1.43 8.48 -12.60
N HIS A 36 1.46 7.68 -11.54
CA HIS A 36 0.44 7.61 -10.48
C HIS A 36 -1.01 7.48 -10.98
N ARG A 37 -1.21 6.99 -12.21
CA ARG A 37 -2.55 6.66 -12.76
C ARG A 37 -3.25 5.57 -11.96
N ILE A 38 -2.45 4.71 -11.34
CA ILE A 38 -2.88 3.68 -10.41
C ILE A 38 -2.42 4.12 -9.02
N ASN A 39 -3.38 4.49 -8.18
CA ASN A 39 -3.12 5.03 -6.85
C ASN A 39 -4.07 4.48 -5.77
N THR A 40 -4.88 3.46 -6.03
CA THR A 40 -5.73 2.85 -4.99
C THR A 40 -5.03 1.69 -4.29
N LEU A 41 -5.37 1.41 -3.03
CA LEU A 41 -4.78 0.29 -2.27
C LEU A 41 -4.87 -1.04 -3.03
N THR A 42 -6.05 -1.32 -3.59
CA THR A 42 -6.34 -2.59 -4.25
C THR A 42 -5.48 -2.79 -5.50
N GLU A 43 -5.35 -1.78 -6.35
CA GLU A 43 -4.58 -1.92 -7.59
C GLU A 43 -3.07 -1.85 -7.35
N LEU A 44 -2.60 -1.08 -6.36
CA LEU A 44 -1.19 -1.10 -5.95
C LEU A 44 -0.80 -2.49 -5.40
N ARG A 45 -1.62 -3.09 -4.52
CA ARG A 45 -1.44 -4.48 -4.04
C ARG A 45 -1.48 -5.51 -5.16
N ARG A 46 -2.33 -5.32 -6.17
CA ARG A 46 -2.40 -6.18 -7.34
C ARG A 46 -1.10 -6.15 -8.14
N ILE A 47 -0.50 -4.97 -8.32
CA ILE A 47 0.80 -4.85 -9.02
C ILE A 47 1.94 -5.38 -8.14
N GLU A 48 1.90 -5.17 -6.82
CA GLU A 48 2.89 -5.72 -5.88
C GLU A 48 2.92 -7.26 -5.93
N ARG A 49 1.75 -7.91 -6.03
CA ARG A 49 1.66 -9.37 -6.27
C ARG A 49 2.25 -9.78 -7.61
N VAL A 50 1.97 -9.04 -8.69
CA VAL A 50 2.58 -9.32 -10.01
C VAL A 50 4.10 -9.18 -9.99
N ALA A 51 4.64 -8.21 -9.24
CA ALA A 51 6.08 -8.05 -9.06
C ALA A 51 6.70 -9.18 -8.22
N ALA A 52 5.99 -9.67 -7.19
CA ALA A 52 6.43 -10.83 -6.39
C ALA A 52 6.35 -12.16 -7.16
N ASP A 53 5.42 -12.28 -8.13
CA ASP A 53 5.28 -13.45 -9.00
C ASP A 53 6.30 -13.49 -10.17
N CYS A 54 7.12 -12.45 -10.37
CA CYS A 54 8.18 -12.43 -11.37
C CYS A 54 9.30 -13.42 -11.01
N THR A 55 9.74 -14.24 -11.97
CA THR A 55 10.82 -15.23 -11.76
C THR A 55 12.22 -14.70 -12.03
N GLU A 56 12.33 -13.63 -12.83
CA GLU A 56 13.61 -13.03 -13.20
C GLU A 56 13.95 -11.89 -12.23
N GLU A 57 15.16 -11.92 -11.66
CA GLU A 57 15.66 -10.93 -10.71
C GLU A 57 15.67 -9.49 -11.29
N GLU A 58 15.99 -9.36 -12.59
CA GLU A 58 15.95 -8.08 -13.32
C GLU A 58 14.54 -7.47 -13.35
N ASP A 59 13.49 -8.29 -13.58
CA ASP A 59 12.10 -7.82 -13.59
C ASP A 59 11.66 -7.42 -12.16
N GLN A 60 12.05 -8.18 -11.12
CA GLN A 60 11.74 -7.83 -9.72
C GLN A 60 12.38 -6.49 -9.31
N LEU A 61 13.67 -6.31 -9.59
CA LEU A 61 14.40 -5.06 -9.31
C LEU A 61 13.80 -3.87 -10.06
N ALA A 62 13.33 -4.06 -11.30
CA ALA A 62 12.69 -3.01 -12.09
C ALA A 62 11.38 -2.48 -11.45
N PHE A 63 10.70 -3.27 -10.63
CA PHE A 63 9.50 -2.84 -9.89
C PHE A 63 9.79 -2.10 -8.58
N GLN A 64 10.96 -2.33 -7.94
CA GLN A 64 11.25 -1.84 -6.59
C GLN A 64 11.12 -0.31 -6.48
N GLY A 65 11.82 0.43 -7.35
CA GLY A 65 11.79 1.90 -7.36
C GLY A 65 10.39 2.48 -7.67
N PRO A 66 9.75 2.11 -8.79
CA PRO A 66 8.40 2.56 -9.15
C PRO A 66 7.36 2.27 -8.07
N MET A 67 7.40 1.10 -7.43
CA MET A 67 6.45 0.74 -6.37
C MET A 67 6.71 1.48 -5.06
N THR A 68 7.98 1.66 -4.66
CA THR A 68 8.33 2.52 -3.50
C THR A 68 7.78 3.93 -3.68
N SER A 69 7.94 4.50 -4.88
CA SER A 69 7.41 5.81 -5.25
C SER A 69 5.88 5.84 -5.21
N ALA A 70 5.21 4.83 -5.77
CA ALA A 70 3.76 4.76 -5.79
C ALA A 70 3.13 4.59 -4.39
N TRP A 71 3.72 3.77 -3.51
CA TRP A 71 3.30 3.67 -2.11
C TRP A 71 3.54 4.98 -1.35
N THR A 72 4.69 5.62 -1.56
CA THR A 72 4.98 6.94 -0.98
C THR A 72 3.94 7.97 -1.41
N TYR A 73 3.60 8.01 -2.70
CA TYR A 73 2.57 8.89 -3.24
C TYR A 73 1.18 8.58 -2.67
N TYR A 74 0.76 7.31 -2.59
CA TYR A 74 -0.53 6.91 -2.02
C TYR A 74 -0.74 7.43 -0.58
N VAL A 75 0.28 7.32 0.25
CA VAL A 75 0.24 7.76 1.66
C VAL A 75 0.28 9.29 1.79
N THR A 76 1.05 9.96 0.94
CA THR A 76 1.29 11.43 1.04
C THR A 76 0.26 12.28 0.29
N SER A 77 -0.35 11.78 -0.79
CA SER A 77 -1.32 12.49 -1.65
C SER A 77 -2.76 12.52 -1.12
N HIS A 78 -2.98 12.25 0.17
CA HIS A 78 -4.29 12.04 0.83
C HIS A 78 -5.11 10.85 0.33
N GLN A 79 -4.69 10.10 -0.69
CA GLN A 79 -5.47 8.98 -1.23
C GLN A 79 -5.75 7.89 -0.17
N MET A 80 -4.77 7.56 0.67
CA MET A 80 -4.94 6.69 1.83
C MET A 80 -5.97 7.22 2.86
N LEU A 81 -5.96 8.52 3.14
CA LEU A 81 -6.91 9.15 4.06
C LEU A 81 -8.34 9.12 3.50
N ASN A 82 -8.49 9.30 2.18
CA ASN A 82 -9.77 9.23 1.50
C ASN A 82 -10.32 7.79 1.54
N GLU A 83 -9.49 6.77 1.35
CA GLU A 83 -9.90 5.37 1.46
C GLU A 83 -10.31 4.99 2.89
N LEU A 84 -9.54 5.40 3.91
CA LEU A 84 -9.96 5.28 5.32
C LEU A 84 -11.33 5.93 5.57
N ARG A 85 -11.53 7.18 5.11
CA ARG A 85 -12.79 7.91 5.29
C ARG A 85 -13.98 7.33 4.53
N ASN A 86 -13.74 6.60 3.44
CA ASN A 86 -14.79 5.88 2.72
C ASN A 86 -15.27 4.62 3.47
N LEU A 87 -14.44 4.08 4.36
CA LEU A 87 -14.77 3.00 5.29
C LEU A 87 -15.40 3.55 6.58
N THR A 88 -14.89 4.65 7.14
CA THR A 88 -15.39 5.30 8.36
C THR A 88 -16.42 6.38 8.04
N ARG A 89 -17.65 5.98 7.70
CA ARG A 89 -18.67 6.90 7.16
C ARG A 89 -19.44 7.66 8.23
N ASN A 90 -19.56 7.08 9.42
CA ASN A 90 -20.30 7.70 10.52
C ASN A 90 -19.39 8.70 11.26
N TYR A 91 -18.12 8.32 11.45
CA TYR A 91 -17.09 9.07 12.14
C TYR A 91 -15.81 9.14 11.28
N PRO A 92 -15.65 10.17 10.43
CA PRO A 92 -14.52 10.26 9.49
C PRO A 92 -13.14 10.12 10.16
N PHE A 93 -12.31 9.21 9.65
CA PHE A 93 -10.98 8.92 10.19
C PHE A 93 -10.12 10.18 10.39
N SER A 94 -9.50 10.26 11.57
CA SER A 94 -8.68 11.40 11.97
C SER A 94 -7.47 11.57 11.06
N ARG A 95 -7.32 12.79 10.52
CA ARG A 95 -6.13 13.15 9.77
C ARG A 95 -4.90 13.18 10.69
N ASP A 96 -5.07 13.66 11.91
CA ASP A 96 -3.98 13.90 12.85
C ASP A 96 -3.36 12.57 13.30
N ALA A 97 -4.17 11.53 13.51
CA ALA A 97 -3.71 10.17 13.78
C ALA A 97 -2.84 9.62 12.63
N LEU A 98 -3.29 9.81 11.39
CA LEU A 98 -2.59 9.34 10.20
C LEU A 98 -1.30 10.14 9.92
N ASP A 99 -1.31 11.45 10.16
CA ASP A 99 -0.14 12.32 9.94
C ASP A 99 0.93 12.10 11.04
N ASP A 100 0.57 11.81 12.30
CA ASP A 100 1.52 11.37 13.33
C ASP A 100 2.09 9.96 13.03
N ALA A 101 1.26 9.01 12.59
CA ALA A 101 1.74 7.67 12.22
C ALA A 101 2.79 7.72 11.09
N LYS A 102 2.60 8.58 10.07
CA LYS A 102 3.61 8.86 9.04
C LYS A 102 4.91 9.39 9.65
N TRP A 103 4.81 10.37 10.55
CA TRP A 103 5.98 10.96 11.20
C TRP A 103 6.78 9.92 12.01
N ARG A 104 6.09 9.08 12.79
CA ARG A 104 6.70 7.97 13.54
C ARG A 104 7.41 6.97 12.65
N VAL A 105 6.78 6.54 11.55
CA VAL A 105 7.41 5.62 10.57
C VAL A 105 8.64 6.24 9.92
N SER A 106 8.57 7.52 9.54
CA SER A 106 9.72 8.23 8.95
C SER A 106 10.90 8.44 9.92
N SER A 107 10.60 8.46 11.23
CA SER A 107 11.58 8.63 12.31
C SER A 107 12.19 7.31 12.79
N ASP A 108 11.67 6.17 12.33
CA ASP A 108 12.13 4.82 12.69
C ASP A 108 13.20 4.31 11.69
N PRO A 109 14.46 4.09 12.12
CA PRO A 109 15.54 3.63 11.25
C PRO A 109 15.31 2.24 10.63
N GLU A 110 14.53 1.37 11.27
CA GLU A 110 14.25 0.03 10.76
C GLU A 110 13.09 0.04 9.76
N SER A 111 12.09 0.91 9.96
CA SER A 111 11.02 1.15 8.99
C SER A 111 11.52 1.68 7.64
N ASN A 112 12.60 2.48 7.62
CA ASN A 112 13.20 3.04 6.39
C ASN A 112 13.74 2.00 5.38
N ARG A 113 13.71 0.69 5.68
CA ARG A 113 14.14 -0.38 4.76
C ARG A 113 13.01 -0.97 3.91
N SER A 114 11.74 -0.80 4.31
CA SER A 114 10.61 -1.35 3.56
C SER A 114 10.06 -0.37 2.53
N TRP A 115 10.01 -0.83 1.28
CA TRP A 115 9.33 -0.19 0.16
C TRP A 115 7.80 -0.05 0.34
N ASN A 116 7.18 -0.80 1.25
CA ASN A 116 5.72 -0.74 1.48
C ASN A 116 5.35 0.23 2.62
N TYR A 117 5.51 1.54 2.36
CA TYR A 117 5.24 2.60 3.33
C TYR A 117 3.78 2.63 3.83
N ALA A 118 2.82 2.23 2.99
CA ALA A 118 1.41 2.16 3.38
C ALA A 118 1.16 1.13 4.47
N TRP A 119 1.71 -0.08 4.32
CA TRP A 119 1.62 -1.13 5.34
C TRP A 119 2.28 -0.69 6.65
N LEU A 120 3.47 -0.08 6.60
CA LEU A 120 4.16 0.43 7.78
C LEU A 120 3.32 1.43 8.58
N VAL A 121 2.64 2.37 7.89
CA VAL A 121 1.78 3.36 8.55
C VAL A 121 0.54 2.71 9.17
N LEU A 122 -0.08 1.73 8.51
CA LEU A 122 -1.21 0.97 9.07
C LEU A 122 -0.79 0.15 10.30
N ILE A 123 0.35 -0.54 10.24
CA ILE A 123 0.90 -1.28 11.39
C ILE A 123 1.27 -0.33 12.52
N LYS A 124 1.86 0.84 12.23
CA LYS A 124 2.18 1.84 13.26
C LYS A 124 0.92 2.33 13.99
N LEU A 125 -0.16 2.62 13.26
CA LEU A 125 -1.46 2.96 13.86
C LEU A 125 -2.00 1.87 14.79
N LYS A 126 -1.79 0.59 14.44
CA LYS A 126 -2.24 -0.58 15.21
C LYS A 126 -1.39 -0.81 16.45
N ASP A 127 -0.08 -0.96 16.27
CA ASP A 127 0.85 -1.44 17.29
C ASP A 127 1.12 -0.38 18.37
N ASP A 128 1.17 0.91 18.00
CA ASP A 128 1.26 2.02 18.94
C ASP A 128 -0.12 2.37 19.58
N GLN A 129 -1.18 1.59 19.31
CA GLN A 129 -2.56 1.78 19.80
C GLN A 129 -3.11 3.20 19.56
N MET A 130 -2.75 3.79 18.41
CA MET A 130 -3.00 5.21 18.15
C MET A 130 -4.49 5.51 18.06
N ILE A 131 -5.30 4.60 17.50
CA ILE A 131 -6.74 4.79 17.33
C ILE A 131 -7.44 5.17 18.64
N ASP A 132 -7.17 4.46 19.74
CA ASP A 132 -7.87 4.68 21.01
C ASP A 132 -7.55 6.06 21.60
N SER A 133 -6.26 6.45 21.54
CA SER A 133 -5.81 7.77 22.00
C SER A 133 -6.38 8.92 21.18
N TYR A 134 -6.41 8.79 19.85
CA TYR A 134 -6.96 9.82 18.96
C TYR A 134 -8.50 9.85 18.98
N ALA A 135 -9.18 8.71 19.14
CA ALA A 135 -10.63 8.67 19.32
C ALA A 135 -11.05 9.37 20.62
N THR A 136 -10.32 9.13 21.71
CA THR A 136 -10.50 9.85 22.99
C THR A 136 -10.28 11.35 22.82
N ALA A 137 -9.19 11.76 22.16
CA ALA A 137 -8.90 13.17 21.92
C ALA A 137 -9.92 13.86 21.00
N GLU A 138 -10.42 13.17 19.97
CA GLU A 138 -11.45 13.67 19.05
C GLU A 138 -12.80 13.80 19.75
N SER A 139 -13.19 12.81 20.56
CA SER A 139 -14.46 12.80 21.30
C SER A 139 -14.57 13.94 22.33
N ALA A 140 -13.44 14.42 22.86
CA ALA A 140 -13.41 15.52 23.82
C ALA A 140 -13.51 16.91 23.16
N LYS A 141 -13.41 17.01 21.84
CA LYS A 141 -13.48 18.29 21.11
C LYS A 141 -14.89 18.89 21.19
N PRO A 142 -15.07 20.14 21.67
CA PRO A 142 -16.40 20.77 21.76
C PRO A 142 -17.16 20.82 20.43
N GLU A 143 -16.45 20.85 19.30
CA GLU A 143 -17.00 20.80 17.94
C GLU A 143 -17.88 19.57 17.70
N MET A 144 -17.52 18.41 18.28
CA MET A 144 -18.31 17.17 18.20
C MET A 144 -19.66 17.25 18.93
N TRP A 145 -19.81 18.23 19.82
CA TRP A 145 -20.97 18.43 20.68
C TRP A 145 -21.71 19.75 20.39
N GLY A 146 -21.44 20.40 19.25
CA GLY A 146 -22.06 21.67 18.88
C GLY A 146 -21.55 22.87 19.69
N GLY A 147 -20.32 22.79 20.21
CA GLY A 147 -19.64 23.85 20.97
C GLY A 147 -19.79 23.75 22.50
N ARG A 148 -20.50 22.75 23.03
CA ARG A 148 -20.52 22.48 24.48
C ARG A 148 -19.33 21.60 24.89
N ILE A 149 -18.98 21.63 26.17
CA ILE A 149 -18.11 20.63 26.78
C ILE A 149 -18.98 19.39 27.09
N PRO A 150 -18.57 18.17 26.71
CA PRO A 150 -19.28 16.94 27.09
C PRO A 150 -19.01 16.55 28.54
N GLU A 151 -19.93 15.78 29.14
CA GLU A 151 -19.61 15.05 30.37
C GLU A 151 -18.63 13.90 30.05
N PRO A 152 -17.78 13.46 31.01
CA PRO A 152 -16.78 12.42 30.76
C PRO A 152 -17.36 11.10 30.20
N GLU A 153 -18.56 10.71 30.66
CA GLU A 153 -19.25 9.51 30.19
C GLU A 153 -19.74 9.64 28.75
N GLU A 154 -20.20 10.84 28.34
CA GLU A 154 -20.62 11.11 26.96
C GLU A 154 -19.42 11.11 26.01
N ALA A 155 -18.32 11.75 26.42
CA ALA A 155 -17.06 11.74 25.68
C ALA A 155 -16.56 10.30 25.48
N GLN A 156 -16.57 9.47 26.54
CA GLN A 156 -16.16 8.07 26.42
C GLN A 156 -17.04 7.27 25.46
N GLN A 157 -18.37 7.40 25.54
CA GLN A 157 -19.28 6.71 24.61
C GLN A 157 -19.03 7.08 23.14
N LEU A 158 -18.72 8.36 22.87
CA LEU A 158 -18.33 8.79 21.53
C LEU A 158 -16.94 8.28 21.13
N ALA A 159 -15.98 8.24 22.06
CA ALA A 159 -14.65 7.67 21.84
C ALA A 159 -14.73 6.18 21.46
N ASP A 160 -15.57 5.40 22.14
CA ASP A 160 -15.77 3.98 21.87
C ASP A 160 -16.34 3.76 20.45
N CYS A 161 -17.31 4.58 20.03
CA CYS A 161 -17.88 4.57 18.68
C CYS A 161 -16.86 4.96 17.59
N LEU A 162 -16.06 6.01 17.83
CA LEU A 162 -14.96 6.43 16.98
C LEU A 162 -13.93 5.32 16.82
N ALA A 163 -13.43 4.79 17.94
CA ALA A 163 -12.41 3.75 17.98
C ALA A 163 -12.88 2.48 17.26
N TRP A 164 -14.12 2.03 17.50
CA TRP A 164 -14.67 0.86 16.84
C TRP A 164 -14.69 0.98 15.30
N GLU A 165 -15.23 2.07 14.76
CA GLU A 165 -15.30 2.25 13.29
C GLU A 165 -13.90 2.41 12.68
N TRP A 166 -12.98 3.07 13.40
CA TRP A 166 -11.61 3.28 12.95
C TRP A 166 -10.78 1.98 12.99
N HIS A 167 -10.97 1.13 14.00
CA HIS A 167 -10.34 -0.20 14.07
C HIS A 167 -10.85 -1.10 12.94
N GLU A 168 -12.17 -1.15 12.71
CA GLU A 168 -12.75 -1.91 11.60
C GLU A 168 -12.23 -1.45 10.23
N ALA A 169 -12.04 -0.13 10.02
CA ALA A 169 -11.44 0.39 8.79
C ALA A 169 -9.95 0.03 8.66
N LEU A 170 -9.19 0.13 9.75
CA LEU A 170 -7.77 -0.24 9.79
C LEU A 170 -7.58 -1.74 9.51
N GLU A 171 -8.38 -2.60 10.12
CA GLU A 171 -8.38 -4.03 9.84
C GLU A 171 -8.74 -4.34 8.39
N GLN A 172 -9.78 -3.70 7.84
CA GLN A 172 -10.18 -3.91 6.45
C GLN A 172 -9.04 -3.55 5.48
N MET A 173 -8.29 -2.46 5.73
CA MET A 173 -7.11 -2.14 4.92
C MET A 173 -5.98 -3.14 5.12
N LEU A 174 -5.68 -3.55 6.35
CA LEU A 174 -4.63 -4.53 6.64
C LEU A 174 -4.91 -5.91 6.03
N ARG A 175 -6.18 -6.32 5.89
CA ARG A 175 -6.58 -7.58 5.23
C ARG A 175 -6.15 -7.69 3.76
N HIS A 176 -5.71 -6.60 3.11
CA HIS A 176 -5.09 -6.66 1.79
C HIS A 176 -3.68 -7.31 1.80
N TRP A 177 -3.08 -7.50 2.97
CA TRP A 177 -1.82 -8.21 3.20
C TRP A 177 -2.08 -9.48 4.01
N GLU A 178 -2.30 -10.61 3.32
CA GLU A 178 -2.45 -11.94 3.95
C GLU A 178 -1.22 -12.33 4.80
N ASN A 179 -0.04 -11.89 4.37
CA ASN A 179 1.21 -11.92 5.11
C ASN A 179 1.84 -10.52 5.06
N PRO A 180 2.66 -10.14 6.05
CA PRO A 180 3.49 -8.93 5.98
C PRO A 180 4.22 -8.85 4.62
N PRO A 181 4.23 -7.69 3.94
CA PRO A 181 5.00 -7.52 2.71
C PRO A 181 6.49 -7.68 3.03
N THR A 182 7.27 -8.17 2.06
CA THR A 182 8.72 -8.33 2.25
C THR A 182 9.35 -6.96 2.56
N THR A 183 9.78 -6.77 3.81
CA THR A 183 10.31 -5.49 4.32
C THR A 183 11.79 -5.29 3.98
N THR A 184 12.46 -6.33 3.50
CA THR A 184 13.79 -6.27 2.89
C THR A 184 13.64 -6.44 1.37
N GLY A 185 14.42 -5.68 0.60
CA GLY A 185 14.68 -6.08 -0.79
C GLY A 185 15.29 -7.49 -0.84
N PHE A 186 15.04 -8.21 -1.94
CA PHE A 186 15.66 -9.51 -2.19
C PHE A 186 17.20 -9.39 -2.29
#